data_AF-A0A1X7ILY4-F1
#
_entry.id   AF-A0A1X7ILY4-F1
#
_cell.length_a   1.000
_cell.length_b   1.000
_cell.length_c   1.000
_cell.angle_alpha   90.00
_cell.angle_beta   90.00
_cell.angle_gamma   90.00
#
_symmetry.space_group_name_H-M   'P 1'
#
loop_
_entity.id
_entity.type
_entity.pdbx_description
1 polymer ?
#
loop_
_entity_poly.entity_id
_entity_poly.type
_entity_poly.pdbx_seq_one_letter_code
_entity_poly.pdbx_strand_id
1 'polypeptide(L)'
;MSLIKTWCKKALRGCVATAAISSVLLLTACGDDSSSSGPNNNASREVVAVKNKSISGVSQKGPFVTGSVVKLYELDGESYAQTGKNFTGKITSDDGKFSISSVSLASQYALLEANGYFHNEIMGNKSQSTITLNALTDLSDRKTVNINLLTHLEYERALYLMREGKGMSSAKKQAEAEILNAFGIKGEFASSEDLDIFSKGDGNAALLAFSVLMLRDLSEADLTELLTKFATDIEKDGVWDDEENKTNIADWTQMKDYAGELATIRANIEKWNLGTVPEFEKYVRNFWYTNYGLGKCDASNKAEVKEALKNKGTFCCTVNGWVNVSKGKGWRWDVPKEAHLNPNINYGTLTDSRDGLTYKTVKIGNQVWMAENLNYADSTKTPSLLKRSWCYNNVAANCDVVGRLYTWAAAIDSVALYDAGKGIDCGFGKTCTLPAKVQGICPSGWHLPTKAEWETLFTEVGGELTAGKILKSQTGWNYDGRNGNGTDGVGFSALPAGGRGGDGGFVGDGYNTVFLSAKIYGSNACSGLYLDGKYEGAGLDNGCMDYAFSVRCLKDES
;
A
#
# COMPACT_ATOMS: atom_id res chain seq x y z
N MET A 1 -43.57 30.95 -50.67
CA MET A 1 -43.38 29.47 -50.67
C MET A 1 -42.09 29.20 -49.90
N SER A 2 -41.98 28.31 -48.89
CA SER A 2 -42.28 26.86 -48.78
C SER A 2 -40.92 26.22 -48.38
N LEU A 3 -40.67 25.76 -47.14
CA LEU A 3 -41.05 24.45 -46.55
C LEU A 3 -40.35 23.27 -47.28
N ILE A 4 -39.87 22.16 -46.68
CA ILE A 4 -40.21 21.39 -45.45
C ILE A 4 -39.03 20.37 -45.19
N LYS A 5 -38.69 19.72 -44.04
CA LYS A 5 -39.02 19.75 -42.58
C LYS A 5 -37.96 18.93 -41.76
N THR A 6 -37.58 19.38 -40.55
CA THR A 6 -37.46 18.68 -39.21
C THR A 6 -37.18 17.16 -39.06
N TRP A 7 -36.57 16.61 -37.98
CA TRP A 7 -36.05 17.07 -36.64
C TRP A 7 -35.03 15.99 -36.12
N CYS A 8 -34.45 15.92 -34.90
CA CYS A 8 -34.66 16.44 -33.52
C CYS A 8 -33.29 16.93 -32.93
N LYS A 9 -33.02 17.43 -31.69
CA LYS A 9 -33.64 17.48 -30.32
C LYS A 9 -33.40 16.24 -29.42
N LYS A 10 -33.26 16.32 -28.08
CA LYS A 10 -33.39 17.38 -27.04
C LYS A 10 -32.41 17.05 -25.86
N ALA A 11 -31.97 17.94 -24.95
CA ALA A 11 -32.17 19.39 -24.80
C ALA A 11 -31.05 20.07 -23.96
N LEU A 12 -30.60 21.26 -24.36
CA LEU A 12 -30.10 22.30 -23.44
C LEU A 12 -30.46 23.68 -24.03
N ARG A 13 -31.06 24.57 -23.24
CA ARG A 13 -31.37 26.00 -23.50
C ARG A 13 -31.70 26.65 -22.15
N GLY A 14 -31.38 27.91 -21.86
CA GLY A 14 -30.62 28.95 -22.58
C GLY A 14 -30.27 30.05 -21.55
N CYS A 15 -29.97 31.31 -21.88
CA CYS A 15 -29.75 31.98 -23.17
C CYS A 15 -28.92 33.25 -22.91
N VAL A 16 -28.23 33.81 -23.92
CA VAL A 16 -27.37 35.00 -23.75
C VAL A 16 -28.14 36.28 -24.08
N ALA A 17 -27.93 37.34 -23.28
CA ALA A 17 -28.21 38.72 -23.66
C ALA A 17 -27.15 39.64 -23.04
N THR A 18 -26.62 40.58 -23.82
CA THR A 18 -25.59 41.55 -23.40
C THR A 18 -26.17 42.95 -23.30
N ALA A 19 -25.87 43.64 -22.21
CA ALA A 19 -26.04 45.09 -22.08
C ALA A 19 -25.04 45.62 -21.05
N ALA A 20 -24.36 46.72 -21.37
CA ALA A 20 -23.49 47.43 -20.44
C ALA A 20 -24.11 48.79 -20.13
N ILE A 21 -24.30 49.10 -18.84
CA ILE A 21 -24.67 50.44 -18.36
C ILE A 21 -23.77 50.75 -17.17
N SER A 22 -23.11 51.91 -17.23
CA SER A 22 -22.42 52.51 -16.08
C SER A 22 -23.33 53.58 -15.49
N SER A 23 -23.59 53.52 -14.18
CA SER A 23 -24.30 54.58 -13.47
C SER A 23 -23.94 54.57 -11.98
N VAL A 24 -23.11 55.52 -11.57
CA VAL A 24 -23.00 55.93 -10.16
C VAL A 24 -24.32 56.58 -9.75
N LEU A 25 -24.83 56.26 -8.57
CA LEU A 25 -25.78 57.13 -7.87
C LEU A 25 -25.68 56.92 -6.36
N LEU A 26 -25.43 58.01 -5.63
CA LEU A 26 -25.42 58.02 -4.17
C LEU A 26 -26.86 58.04 -3.64
N LEU A 27 -27.09 57.31 -2.55
CA LEU A 27 -28.10 57.68 -1.56
C LEU A 27 -27.48 57.60 -0.16
N THR A 28 -26.96 58.73 0.29
CA THR A 28 -26.61 58.97 1.69
C THR A 28 -27.85 59.33 2.50
N ALA A 29 -28.02 58.73 3.68
CA ALA A 29 -28.91 59.22 4.72
C ALA A 29 -28.23 59.04 6.09
N CYS A 30 -28.03 60.15 6.81
CA CYS A 30 -27.52 60.19 8.18
C CYS A 30 -28.67 59.88 9.19
N GLY A 31 -28.46 59.65 10.49
CA GLY A 31 -27.25 59.58 11.32
C GLY A 31 -27.41 58.47 12.38
N ASP A 32 -26.65 58.38 13.47
CA ASP A 32 -25.86 59.42 14.16
C ASP A 32 -24.37 59.11 14.28
N ASP A 33 -23.56 60.17 14.44
CA ASP A 33 -22.14 60.09 14.79
C ASP A 33 -21.93 59.91 16.30
N SER A 34 -21.08 58.94 16.67
CA SER A 34 -20.26 59.05 17.88
C SER A 34 -18.87 58.50 17.61
N SER A 35 -17.92 59.39 17.30
CA SER A 35 -16.55 59.03 16.98
C SER A 35 -15.79 58.46 18.17
N SER A 36 -15.25 57.26 18.06
CA SER A 36 -14.11 56.82 18.86
C SER A 36 -13.13 56.03 17.99
N SER A 37 -11.84 56.20 18.30
CA SER A 37 -10.71 55.60 17.59
C SER A 37 -10.82 54.08 17.49
N GLY A 38 -10.71 53.54 16.27
CA GLY A 38 -10.45 52.11 16.09
C GLY A 38 -9.17 51.71 16.84
N PRO A 39 -9.14 50.59 17.59
CA PRO A 39 -7.96 50.25 18.38
C PRO A 39 -6.75 49.96 17.51
N ASN A 40 -5.62 50.60 17.82
CA ASN A 40 -4.32 50.04 17.46
C ASN A 40 -4.17 48.71 18.20
N ASN A 41 -4.41 47.59 17.53
CA ASN A 41 -4.20 46.24 18.07
C ASN A 41 -2.71 45.87 18.18
N ASN A 42 -1.89 46.81 18.64
CA ASN A 42 -0.56 46.54 19.16
C ASN A 42 -0.69 46.14 20.64
N ALA A 43 -1.49 45.09 20.88
CA ALA A 43 -1.71 44.53 22.20
C ALA A 43 -0.43 43.81 22.64
N SER A 44 0.34 44.44 23.54
CA SER A 44 1.47 43.84 24.21
C SER A 44 1.06 42.50 24.82
N ARG A 45 1.76 41.41 24.48
CA ARG A 45 1.51 40.09 25.08
C ARG A 45 1.81 40.19 26.57
N GLU A 46 0.79 40.04 27.40
CA GLU A 46 0.98 40.13 28.84
C GLU A 46 1.84 38.96 29.32
N VAL A 47 2.95 39.30 29.98
CA VAL A 47 3.94 38.32 30.45
C VAL A 47 3.47 37.74 31.79
N VAL A 48 3.15 36.45 31.80
CA VAL A 48 2.48 35.78 32.92
C VAL A 48 3.50 35.02 33.77
N ALA A 49 3.87 35.61 34.91
CA ALA A 49 4.85 35.01 35.83
C ALA A 49 4.34 33.72 36.49
N VAL A 50 4.99 32.59 36.19
CA VAL A 50 4.70 31.28 36.78
C VAL A 50 5.18 31.24 38.23
N LYS A 51 4.37 30.73 39.17
CA LYS A 51 4.72 30.69 40.61
C LYS A 51 4.49 29.30 41.20
N ASN A 52 5.54 28.73 41.78
CA ASN A 52 5.55 27.46 42.52
C ASN A 52 4.81 26.31 41.82
N LYS A 53 4.99 26.19 40.50
CA LYS A 53 4.34 25.17 39.68
C LYS A 53 5.18 23.88 39.71
N SER A 54 4.52 22.72 39.67
CA SER A 54 5.18 21.46 39.35
C SER A 54 4.90 21.12 37.89
N ILE A 55 5.95 20.82 37.14
CA ILE A 55 5.92 20.45 35.73
C ILE A 55 6.36 19.00 35.61
N SER A 56 5.63 18.20 34.85
CA SER A 56 5.93 16.78 34.62
C SER A 56 5.72 16.41 33.16
N GLY A 57 6.15 15.22 32.77
CA GLY A 57 5.98 14.70 31.41
C GLY A 57 6.79 13.44 31.19
N VAL A 58 6.85 12.96 29.95
CA VAL A 58 7.72 11.87 29.49
C VAL A 58 8.71 12.36 28.45
N SER A 59 9.93 11.81 28.43
CA SER A 59 10.96 12.07 27.42
C SER A 59 11.13 10.86 26.51
N GLN A 60 10.81 11.02 25.22
CA GLN A 60 10.59 9.92 24.28
C GLN A 60 11.19 10.20 22.88
N LYS A 61 12.34 9.57 22.61
CA LYS A 61 12.73 9.05 21.29
C LYS A 61 12.03 7.70 21.14
N GLY A 62 12.67 6.63 21.61
CA GLY A 62 12.03 5.74 22.58
C GLY A 62 12.20 6.31 24.00
N PRO A 63 11.63 5.69 25.05
CA PRO A 63 11.71 6.22 26.40
C PRO A 63 13.17 6.40 26.84
N PHE A 64 13.47 7.57 27.42
CA PHE A 64 14.78 7.85 27.99
C PHE A 64 14.98 7.05 29.29
N VAL A 65 16.19 6.58 29.51
CA VAL A 65 16.52 5.67 30.60
C VAL A 65 16.49 6.38 31.97
N THR A 66 15.93 5.70 32.98
CA THR A 66 15.95 6.13 34.40
C THR A 66 17.32 6.66 34.83
N GLY A 67 17.34 7.86 35.44
CA GLY A 67 18.56 8.58 35.83
C GLY A 67 19.02 9.66 34.85
N SER A 68 18.50 9.68 33.63
CA SER A 68 18.72 10.77 32.65
C SER A 68 18.24 12.12 33.19
N VAL A 69 18.81 13.22 32.67
CA VAL A 69 18.61 14.58 33.19
C VAL A 69 17.60 15.33 32.34
N VAL A 70 16.67 16.04 33.00
CA VAL A 70 15.78 17.01 32.33
C VAL A 70 15.97 18.36 32.99
N LYS A 71 16.26 19.39 32.20
CA LYS A 71 16.32 20.78 32.64
C LYS A 71 15.13 21.56 32.10
N LEU A 72 14.77 22.62 32.79
CA LEU A 72 13.80 23.63 32.36
C LEU A 72 14.46 24.99 32.52
N TYR A 73 14.69 25.69 31.41
CA TYR A 73 15.24 27.04 31.34
C TYR A 73 14.12 28.07 31.24
N GLU A 74 14.26 29.19 31.95
CA GLU A 74 13.39 30.35 31.82
C GLU A 74 13.71 31.10 30.52
N LEU A 75 12.67 31.40 29.72
CA LEU A 75 12.78 32.27 28.55
C LEU A 75 12.17 33.64 28.85
N ASP A 76 12.84 34.69 28.41
CA ASP A 76 12.37 36.06 28.50
C ASP A 76 10.99 36.24 27.80
N GLY A 77 10.17 37.14 28.35
CA GLY A 77 8.77 37.32 27.93
C GLY A 77 8.61 38.00 26.56
N GLU A 78 9.60 38.77 26.12
CA GLU A 78 9.53 39.56 24.88
C GLU A 78 10.50 39.04 23.81
N SER A 79 11.75 38.75 24.18
CA SER A 79 12.81 38.30 23.27
C SER A 79 12.92 36.79 23.11
N TYR A 80 12.28 36.01 24.00
CA TYR A 80 12.38 34.55 24.10
C TYR A 80 13.81 34.02 24.34
N ALA A 81 14.77 34.88 24.70
CA ALA A 81 16.13 34.47 25.05
C ALA A 81 16.17 33.79 26.42
N GLN A 82 17.10 32.85 26.63
CA GLN A 82 17.29 32.24 27.96
C GLN A 82 17.81 33.27 28.97
N THR A 83 17.18 33.36 30.14
CA THR A 83 17.63 34.27 31.22
C THR A 83 18.82 33.71 32.03
N GLY A 84 19.23 32.47 31.75
CA GLY A 84 20.21 31.70 32.52
C GLY A 84 19.63 30.97 33.74
N LYS A 85 18.45 31.39 34.23
CA LYS A 85 17.73 30.73 35.32
C LYS A 85 17.19 29.38 34.84
N ASN A 86 17.45 28.33 35.59
CA ASN A 86 17.04 26.97 35.24
C ASN A 86 16.69 26.13 36.47
N PHE A 87 15.91 25.08 36.23
CA PHE A 87 15.51 24.06 37.20
C PHE A 87 15.90 22.69 36.65
N THR A 88 16.38 21.78 37.51
CA THR A 88 16.80 20.43 37.10
C THR A 88 15.93 19.37 37.76
N GLY A 89 15.34 18.49 36.95
CA GLY A 89 14.74 17.23 37.35
C GLY A 89 15.54 16.03 36.83
N LYS A 90 15.02 14.83 37.08
CA LYS A 90 15.54 13.57 36.56
C LYS A 90 14.40 12.69 36.08
N ILE A 91 14.73 11.76 35.19
CA ILE A 91 13.83 10.69 34.78
C ILE A 91 13.85 9.61 35.86
N THR A 92 12.65 9.24 36.33
CA THR A 92 12.45 8.41 37.53
C THR A 92 11.91 7.01 37.23
N SER A 93 11.52 6.73 35.98
CA SER A 93 10.97 5.45 35.55
C SER A 93 11.25 5.21 34.07
N ASP A 94 11.19 3.93 33.68
CA ASP A 94 11.63 3.45 32.36
C ASP A 94 10.65 3.77 31.21
N ASP A 95 9.55 4.47 31.49
CA ASP A 95 8.64 5.13 30.54
C ASP A 95 9.16 6.51 30.07
N GLY A 96 10.30 6.97 30.61
CA GLY A 96 10.88 8.28 30.34
C GLY A 96 10.31 9.41 31.21
N LYS A 97 9.53 9.09 32.25
CA LYS A 97 8.81 10.10 33.04
C LYS A 97 9.70 10.91 33.98
N PHE A 98 9.46 12.22 34.03
CA PHE A 98 10.14 13.17 34.91
C PHE A 98 9.17 14.06 35.69
N SER A 99 9.69 14.74 36.71
CA SER A 99 9.02 15.85 37.39
C SER A 99 10.04 16.90 37.83
N ILE A 100 9.65 18.17 37.73
CA ILE A 100 10.39 19.34 38.20
C ILE A 100 9.46 20.12 39.14
N SER A 101 9.84 20.22 40.41
CA SER A 101 9.04 20.87 41.45
C SER A 101 9.46 22.32 41.68
N SER A 102 8.54 23.12 42.23
CA SER A 102 8.77 24.50 42.67
C SER A 102 9.21 25.49 41.58
N VAL A 103 8.91 25.18 40.31
CA VAL A 103 9.21 26.02 39.15
C VAL A 103 8.54 27.37 39.31
N SER A 104 9.33 28.44 39.27
CA SER A 104 8.86 29.81 39.41
C SER A 104 9.61 30.70 38.44
N LEU A 105 8.89 31.32 37.50
CA LEU A 105 9.43 32.04 36.34
C LEU A 105 8.89 33.48 36.28
N ALA A 106 9.67 34.40 35.71
CA ALA A 106 9.21 35.76 35.42
C ALA A 106 8.23 35.80 34.22
N SER A 107 8.30 34.80 33.35
CA SER A 107 7.59 34.66 32.08
C SER A 107 6.89 33.29 32.02
N GLN A 108 5.86 33.15 31.20
CA GLN A 108 5.21 31.86 30.94
C GLN A 108 6.04 30.94 30.05
N TYR A 109 7.01 31.49 29.31
CA TYR A 109 7.77 30.74 28.31
C TYR A 109 8.95 30.00 28.93
N ALA A 110 9.09 28.73 28.56
CA ALA A 110 10.17 27.87 29.00
C ALA A 110 10.69 27.00 27.87
N LEU A 111 11.97 26.62 27.97
CA LEU A 111 12.58 25.56 27.17
C LEU A 111 12.90 24.39 28.09
N LEU A 112 12.35 23.22 27.79
CA LEU A 112 12.78 21.97 28.41
C LEU A 112 13.85 21.30 27.54
N GLU A 113 14.85 20.72 28.19
CA GLU A 113 15.99 20.02 27.58
C GLU A 113 16.15 18.67 28.28
N ALA A 114 16.00 17.56 27.58
CA ALA A 114 16.25 16.22 28.09
C ALA A 114 17.52 15.64 27.46
N ASN A 115 18.49 15.24 28.27
CA ASN A 115 19.70 14.56 27.82
C ASN A 115 19.87 13.21 28.52
N GLY A 116 20.13 12.16 27.72
CA GLY A 116 20.30 10.81 28.23
C GLY A 116 20.33 9.74 27.16
N TYR A 117 20.49 8.49 27.62
CA TYR A 117 20.35 7.29 26.80
C TYR A 117 18.85 6.98 26.60
N PHE A 118 18.49 6.34 25.50
CA PHE A 118 17.11 5.98 25.17
C PHE A 118 16.99 4.50 24.78
N HIS A 119 15.76 3.97 24.79
CA HIS A 119 15.47 2.65 24.24
C HIS A 119 15.30 2.74 22.72
N ASN A 120 16.13 2.04 21.96
CA ASN A 120 16.17 2.07 20.49
C ASN A 120 15.04 1.19 19.92
N GLU A 121 14.09 1.79 19.22
CA GLU A 121 12.90 1.12 18.69
C GLU A 121 13.22 0.01 17.67
N ILE A 122 14.30 0.18 16.91
CA ILE A 122 14.67 -0.68 15.79
C ILE A 122 15.44 -1.92 16.30
N MET A 123 16.42 -1.70 17.18
CA MET A 123 17.26 -2.75 17.76
C MET A 123 16.64 -3.39 19.02
N GLY A 124 15.68 -2.73 19.68
CA GLY A 124 15.04 -3.18 20.92
C GLY A 124 15.89 -3.07 22.20
N ASN A 125 17.15 -2.65 22.09
CA ASN A 125 18.11 -2.47 23.18
C ASN A 125 18.21 -0.99 23.61
N LYS A 126 19.18 -0.66 24.46
CA LYS A 126 19.49 0.74 24.84
C LYS A 126 20.52 1.35 23.89
N SER A 127 20.40 2.64 23.64
CA SER A 127 21.34 3.43 22.83
C SER A 127 22.77 3.33 23.36
N GLN A 128 23.74 3.46 22.46
CA GLN A 128 25.18 3.39 22.80
C GLN A 128 25.78 4.73 23.22
N SER A 129 25.08 5.83 22.95
CA SER A 129 25.40 7.17 23.44
C SER A 129 24.13 7.92 23.88
N THR A 130 24.31 9.14 24.41
CA THR A 130 23.21 10.03 24.77
C THR A 130 22.83 10.95 23.62
N ILE A 131 21.55 11.31 23.53
CA ILE A 131 21.05 12.39 22.67
C ILE A 131 20.41 13.49 23.53
N THR A 132 20.22 14.67 22.94
CA THR A 132 19.48 15.78 23.56
C THR A 132 18.21 16.05 22.76
N LEU A 133 17.06 16.11 23.44
CA LEU A 133 15.79 16.57 22.87
C LEU A 133 15.31 17.83 23.60
N ASN A 134 14.61 18.69 22.86
CA ASN A 134 14.10 19.98 23.35
C ASN A 134 12.57 19.98 23.36
N ALA A 135 11.96 20.88 24.13
CA ALA A 135 10.55 21.26 24.01
C ALA A 135 10.34 22.72 24.42
N LEU A 136 9.94 23.57 23.47
CA LEU A 136 9.53 24.94 23.72
C LEU A 136 8.07 24.98 24.17
N THR A 137 7.77 25.68 25.25
CA THR A 137 6.43 25.59 25.85
C THR A 137 5.95 26.86 26.55
N ASP A 138 4.62 27.00 26.62
CA ASP A 138 3.90 28.02 27.37
C ASP A 138 3.31 27.37 28.62
N LEU A 139 3.81 27.78 29.79
CA LEU A 139 3.48 27.25 31.11
C LEU A 139 2.42 28.08 31.85
N SER A 140 1.63 28.90 31.16
CA SER A 140 0.44 29.57 31.73
C SER A 140 -0.55 28.54 32.30
N ASP A 141 -1.20 27.76 31.46
CA ASP A 141 -2.29 26.87 31.86
C ASP A 141 -1.89 25.38 32.02
N ARG A 142 -0.88 24.89 31.28
CA ARG A 142 -0.47 23.47 31.33
C ARG A 142 0.40 23.12 32.54
N LYS A 143 0.39 21.83 32.93
CA LYS A 143 1.32 21.23 33.92
C LYS A 143 2.10 20.04 33.37
N THR A 144 1.66 19.49 32.25
CA THR A 144 2.32 18.40 31.53
C THR A 144 3.04 18.99 30.31
N VAL A 145 4.27 18.54 30.06
CA VAL A 145 5.06 18.85 28.86
C VAL A 145 5.88 17.61 28.53
N ASN A 146 5.48 16.84 27.53
CA ASN A 146 6.29 15.75 27.00
C ASN A 146 7.40 16.32 26.11
N ILE A 147 8.52 15.61 26.05
CA ILE A 147 9.70 15.96 25.25
C ILE A 147 9.93 14.82 24.27
N ASN A 148 9.84 15.08 22.98
CA ASN A 148 9.96 14.07 21.94
C ASN A 148 10.59 14.65 20.66
N LEU A 149 10.65 13.85 19.60
CA LEU A 149 11.27 14.30 18.35
C LEU A 149 10.52 15.44 17.64
N LEU A 150 9.18 15.49 17.74
CA LEU A 150 8.43 16.61 17.19
C LEU A 150 8.71 17.88 18.01
N THR A 151 8.77 17.79 19.35
CA THR A 151 9.07 18.96 20.18
C THR A 151 10.51 19.47 20.04
N HIS A 152 11.44 18.59 19.63
CA HIS A 152 12.82 18.97 19.36
C HIS A 152 12.98 19.69 18.02
N LEU A 153 12.29 19.23 16.98
CA LEU A 153 12.40 19.81 15.63
C LEU A 153 11.49 21.02 15.40
N GLU A 154 10.37 21.12 16.11
CA GLU A 154 9.54 22.35 16.08
C GLU A 154 10.27 23.55 16.69
N TYR A 155 11.32 23.33 17.52
CA TYR A 155 11.87 24.32 18.44
C TYR A 155 12.35 25.60 17.75
N GLU A 156 13.35 25.49 16.88
CA GLU A 156 13.92 26.65 16.19
C GLU A 156 12.92 27.23 15.17
N ARG A 157 12.12 26.37 14.52
CA ARG A 157 11.05 26.80 13.61
C ARG A 157 9.98 27.63 14.32
N ALA A 158 9.55 27.22 15.50
CA ALA A 158 8.58 27.95 16.31
C ALA A 158 9.18 29.25 16.86
N LEU A 159 10.46 29.25 17.28
CA LEU A 159 11.16 30.48 17.64
C LEU A 159 11.29 31.45 16.46
N TYR A 160 11.62 30.98 15.27
CA TYR A 160 11.66 31.79 14.05
C TYR A 160 10.30 32.43 13.78
N LEU A 161 9.23 31.64 13.73
CA LEU A 161 7.85 32.13 13.54
C LEU A 161 7.42 33.11 14.65
N MET A 162 7.87 32.92 15.90
CA MET A 162 7.59 33.84 17.01
C MET A 162 8.36 35.17 16.92
N ARG A 163 9.59 35.16 16.37
CA ARG A 163 10.37 36.37 16.05
C ARG A 163 9.71 37.15 14.91
N GLU A 164 9.15 36.46 13.91
CA GLU A 164 8.25 37.01 12.88
C GLU A 164 6.84 37.40 13.44
N GLY A 165 6.70 37.53 14.76
CA GLY A 165 5.50 38.05 15.40
C GLY A 165 4.35 37.05 15.59
N LYS A 166 4.49 35.77 15.24
CA LYS A 166 3.46 34.75 15.53
C LYS A 166 3.36 34.45 17.03
N GLY A 167 2.21 33.98 17.51
CA GLY A 167 2.02 33.56 18.91
C GLY A 167 2.48 32.11 19.09
N MET A 168 3.05 31.75 20.25
CA MET A 168 3.69 30.43 20.44
C MET A 168 2.78 29.25 20.04
N SER A 169 1.52 29.23 20.47
CA SER A 169 0.57 28.15 20.12
C SER A 169 0.36 28.01 18.60
N SER A 170 0.23 29.12 17.86
CA SER A 170 0.06 29.07 16.40
C SER A 170 1.36 28.92 15.62
N ALA A 171 2.51 29.28 16.22
CA ALA A 171 3.84 28.98 15.70
C ALA A 171 4.14 27.48 15.79
N LYS A 172 3.90 26.87 16.96
CA LYS A 172 4.03 25.42 17.17
C LYS A 172 3.08 24.62 16.30
N LYS A 173 1.78 24.94 16.25
CA LYS A 173 0.83 24.22 15.38
C LYS A 173 1.21 24.31 13.89
N GLN A 174 1.85 25.39 13.45
CA GLN A 174 2.42 25.47 12.10
C GLN A 174 3.65 24.55 11.97
N ALA A 175 4.63 24.68 12.86
CA ALA A 175 5.87 23.90 12.82
C ALA A 175 5.61 22.37 12.86
N GLU A 176 4.76 21.91 13.76
CA GLU A 176 4.34 20.51 13.88
C GLU A 176 3.69 20.02 12.57
N ALA A 177 2.79 20.82 11.98
CA ALA A 177 2.14 20.48 10.72
C ALA A 177 3.13 20.47 9.55
N GLU A 178 4.10 21.37 9.49
CA GLU A 178 5.16 21.39 8.48
C GLU A 178 6.03 20.13 8.55
N ILE A 179 6.50 19.78 9.76
CA ILE A 179 7.29 18.56 10.04
C ILE A 179 6.52 17.31 9.62
N LEU A 180 5.25 17.19 10.00
CA LEU A 180 4.44 16.01 9.67
C LEU A 180 4.10 15.94 8.17
N ASN A 181 3.84 17.08 7.51
CA ASN A 181 3.61 17.12 6.06
C ASN A 181 4.86 16.69 5.27
N ALA A 182 6.08 17.01 5.74
CA ALA A 182 7.32 16.55 5.13
C ALA A 182 7.46 15.01 5.09
N PHE A 183 6.75 14.30 5.98
CA PHE A 183 6.65 12.84 6.00
C PHE A 183 5.34 12.29 5.40
N GLY A 184 4.57 13.16 4.72
CA GLY A 184 3.27 12.81 4.15
C GLY A 184 2.19 12.49 5.19
N ILE A 185 2.43 12.78 6.47
CA ILE A 185 1.48 12.59 7.56
C ILE A 185 0.54 13.80 7.61
N LYS A 186 -0.75 13.55 7.41
CA LYS A 186 -1.78 14.59 7.37
C LYS A 186 -2.92 14.26 8.33
N GLY A 187 -3.31 15.25 9.13
CA GLY A 187 -4.38 15.18 10.12
C GLY A 187 -4.36 16.42 11.02
N GLU A 188 -5.34 16.52 11.92
CA GLU A 188 -5.22 17.36 13.10
C GLU A 188 -4.98 16.46 14.32
N PHE A 189 -3.96 16.79 15.10
CA PHE A 189 -3.54 16.02 16.27
C PHE A 189 -3.58 16.91 17.52
N ALA A 190 -3.39 16.31 18.71
CA ALA A 190 -3.04 17.07 19.89
C ALA A 190 -1.61 17.59 19.76
N SER A 191 -1.29 18.71 20.42
CA SER A 191 0.03 19.35 20.34
C SER A 191 1.16 18.37 20.63
N SER A 192 2.29 18.55 19.95
CA SER A 192 3.56 17.84 20.15
C SER A 192 3.91 17.51 21.62
N GLU A 193 3.63 18.42 22.54
CA GLU A 193 3.87 18.32 24.01
C GLU A 193 2.92 17.39 24.76
N ASP A 194 1.78 17.03 24.16
CA ASP A 194 0.71 16.22 24.76
C ASP A 194 0.74 14.76 24.22
N LEU A 195 1.59 14.47 23.23
CA LEU A 195 1.73 13.16 22.59
C LEU A 195 2.66 12.21 23.37
N ASP A 196 2.35 10.91 23.32
CA ASP A 196 3.03 9.81 24.04
C ASP A 196 3.01 8.52 23.21
N ILE A 197 4.18 7.93 22.95
CA ILE A 197 4.33 6.73 22.10
C ILE A 197 3.78 5.44 22.71
N PHE A 198 3.35 5.45 23.98
CA PHE A 198 2.68 4.32 24.65
C PHE A 198 1.17 4.54 24.85
N SER A 199 0.63 5.63 24.30
CA SER A 199 -0.80 5.97 24.32
C SER A 199 -1.48 5.71 22.98
N LYS A 200 -2.76 5.33 23.03
CA LYS A 200 -3.60 5.13 21.84
C LYS A 200 -3.88 6.47 21.13
N GLY A 201 -4.12 6.41 19.82
CA GLY A 201 -4.58 7.56 19.02
C GLY A 201 -3.66 7.88 17.84
N ASP A 202 -4.20 8.59 16.85
CA ASP A 202 -3.53 8.77 15.56
C ASP A 202 -2.34 9.74 15.61
N GLY A 203 -2.34 10.73 16.50
CA GLY A 203 -1.15 11.56 16.77
C GLY A 203 -0.01 10.79 17.43
N ASN A 204 -0.33 9.86 18.34
CA ASN A 204 0.66 9.01 19.00
C ASN A 204 1.26 7.98 18.02
N ALA A 205 0.42 7.43 17.14
CA ALA A 205 0.88 6.64 16.00
C ALA A 205 1.78 7.45 15.03
N ALA A 206 1.45 8.72 14.78
CA ALA A 206 2.26 9.61 13.94
C ALA A 206 3.62 9.92 14.57
N LEU A 207 3.66 10.26 15.86
CA LEU A 207 4.91 10.49 16.60
C LEU A 207 5.82 9.25 16.59
N LEU A 208 5.28 8.07 16.88
CA LEU A 208 6.07 6.83 16.86
C LEU A 208 6.55 6.50 15.44
N ALA A 209 5.72 6.70 14.41
CA ALA A 209 6.12 6.49 13.03
C ALA A 209 7.27 7.44 12.63
N PHE A 210 7.15 8.72 12.98
CA PHE A 210 8.21 9.72 12.78
C PHE A 210 9.51 9.30 13.47
N SER A 211 9.41 8.79 14.71
CA SER A 211 10.57 8.33 15.48
C SER A 211 11.27 7.11 14.87
N VAL A 212 10.52 6.18 14.29
CA VAL A 212 11.03 5.05 13.50
C VAL A 212 11.67 5.51 12.19
N LEU A 213 11.02 6.43 11.47
CA LEU A 213 11.46 6.97 10.17
C LEU A 213 12.75 7.78 10.26
N MET A 214 12.95 8.54 11.34
CA MET A 214 14.19 9.30 11.56
C MET A 214 15.37 8.44 12.00
N LEU A 215 15.14 7.40 12.83
CA LEU A 215 16.22 6.56 13.36
C LEU A 215 16.74 5.54 12.35
N ARG A 216 15.88 4.74 11.71
CA ARG A 216 16.31 3.64 10.81
C ARG A 216 17.38 2.75 11.45
N ASP A 217 18.29 2.19 10.65
CA ASP A 217 19.50 1.50 11.12
C ASP A 217 20.70 2.47 11.30
N LEU A 218 20.47 3.76 11.65
CA LEU A 218 21.53 4.76 11.89
C LEU A 218 22.18 4.62 13.28
N SER A 219 23.40 5.15 13.45
CA SER A 219 23.94 5.41 14.79
C SER A 219 23.31 6.66 15.41
N GLU A 220 23.44 6.82 16.73
CA GLU A 220 22.96 8.00 17.44
C GLU A 220 23.68 9.29 17.01
N ALA A 221 24.91 9.18 16.50
CA ALA A 221 25.66 10.30 15.94
C ALA A 221 25.06 10.75 14.59
N ASP A 222 24.81 9.80 13.68
CA ASP A 222 24.20 10.11 12.37
C ASP A 222 22.75 10.61 12.54
N LEU A 223 22.00 10.08 13.52
CA LEU A 223 20.69 10.60 13.89
C LEU A 223 20.79 12.05 14.40
N THR A 224 21.76 12.37 15.26
CA THR A 224 21.96 13.73 15.77
C THR A 224 22.32 14.70 14.64
N GLU A 225 23.15 14.27 13.68
CA GLU A 225 23.46 15.06 12.48
C GLU A 225 22.22 15.25 11.58
N LEU A 226 21.43 14.19 11.35
CA LEU A 226 20.20 14.25 10.56
C LEU A 226 19.15 15.17 11.18
N LEU A 227 18.96 15.13 12.51
CA LEU A 227 18.08 16.03 13.24
C LEU A 227 18.53 17.49 13.13
N THR A 228 19.83 17.73 13.26
CA THR A 228 20.42 19.08 13.12
C THR A 228 20.24 19.63 11.71
N LYS A 229 20.51 18.80 10.68
CA LYS A 229 20.30 19.15 9.27
C LYS A 229 18.83 19.46 8.99
N PHE A 230 17.92 18.57 9.39
CA PHE A 230 16.48 18.75 9.22
C PHE A 230 15.97 20.05 9.86
N ALA A 231 16.33 20.32 11.12
CA ALA A 231 15.92 21.54 11.82
C ALA A 231 16.47 22.82 11.19
N THR A 232 17.68 22.76 10.63
CA THR A 232 18.32 23.89 9.92
C THR A 232 17.62 24.19 8.59
N ASP A 233 17.22 23.14 7.87
CA ASP A 233 16.53 23.22 6.58
C ASP A 233 15.15 23.88 6.75
N ILE A 234 14.30 23.30 7.61
CA ILE A 234 12.91 23.79 7.81
C ILE A 234 12.78 25.15 8.50
N GLU A 235 13.87 25.71 9.08
CA GLU A 235 13.82 26.85 10.02
C GLU A 235 12.99 28.03 9.47
N LYS A 236 13.22 28.39 8.20
CA LYS A 236 12.82 29.68 7.63
C LYS A 236 11.56 29.63 6.78
N ASP A 237 11.39 28.61 5.95
CA ASP A 237 10.20 28.43 5.10
C ASP A 237 9.23 27.35 5.61
N GLY A 238 9.72 26.36 6.36
CA GLY A 238 8.93 25.20 6.81
C GLY A 238 8.94 24.04 5.81
N VAL A 239 9.87 24.04 4.86
CA VAL A 239 10.03 23.02 3.82
C VAL A 239 11.26 22.16 4.14
N TRP A 240 11.14 20.85 3.94
CA TRP A 240 12.30 19.96 3.95
C TRP A 240 12.64 19.62 2.50
N ASP A 241 13.81 20.03 2.01
CA ASP A 241 14.21 19.93 0.59
C ASP A 241 15.23 18.81 0.32
N ASP A 242 15.64 18.05 1.35
CA ASP A 242 16.54 16.89 1.23
C ASP A 242 15.86 15.67 0.57
N GLU A 243 15.72 15.71 -0.76
CA GLU A 243 15.24 14.58 -1.57
C GLU A 243 16.13 13.32 -1.47
N GLU A 244 17.40 13.45 -1.08
CA GLU A 244 18.29 12.31 -0.88
C GLU A 244 17.87 11.53 0.37
N ASN A 245 17.76 12.19 1.53
CA ASN A 245 17.29 11.51 2.74
C ASN A 245 15.82 11.08 2.64
N LYS A 246 14.93 11.82 1.98
CA LYS A 246 13.57 11.32 1.69
C LYS A 246 13.60 9.98 0.94
N THR A 247 14.49 9.86 -0.05
CA THR A 247 14.69 8.61 -0.81
C THR A 247 15.32 7.52 0.06
N ASN A 248 16.39 7.84 0.81
CA ASN A 248 17.10 6.89 1.68
C ASN A 248 16.24 6.39 2.85
N ILE A 249 15.24 7.16 3.31
CA ILE A 249 14.23 6.67 4.26
C ILE A 249 13.20 5.79 3.55
N ALA A 250 12.73 6.18 2.36
CA ALA A 250 11.72 5.45 1.61
C ALA A 250 12.21 4.04 1.23
N ASP A 251 13.41 3.93 0.68
CA ASP A 251 14.05 2.66 0.30
C ASP A 251 14.27 1.74 1.51
N TRP A 252 14.72 2.32 2.65
CA TRP A 252 14.84 1.59 3.91
C TRP A 252 13.48 1.04 4.39
N THR A 253 12.44 1.88 4.43
CA THR A 253 11.10 1.42 4.84
C THR A 253 10.47 0.41 3.90
N GLN A 254 10.71 0.52 2.58
CA GLN A 254 10.25 -0.48 1.61
C GLN A 254 10.88 -1.85 1.88
N MET A 255 12.19 -1.87 2.13
CA MET A 255 12.92 -3.09 2.49
C MET A 255 12.38 -3.71 3.79
N LYS A 256 12.20 -2.91 4.84
CA LYS A 256 11.69 -3.39 6.15
C LYS A 256 10.25 -3.89 6.07
N ASP A 257 9.37 -3.22 5.32
CA ASP A 257 7.99 -3.67 5.10
C ASP A 257 7.95 -5.00 4.35
N TYR A 258 8.82 -5.17 3.34
CA TYR A 258 8.89 -6.40 2.54
C TYR A 258 9.56 -7.58 3.24
N ALA A 259 10.44 -7.32 4.22
CA ALA A 259 10.96 -8.33 5.13
C ALA A 259 9.97 -8.68 6.28
N GLY A 260 8.87 -7.92 6.43
CA GLY A 260 7.97 -8.01 7.58
C GLY A 260 8.54 -7.42 8.87
N GLU A 261 9.71 -6.76 8.81
CA GLU A 261 10.46 -6.24 9.96
C GLU A 261 9.74 -5.10 10.70
N LEU A 262 8.70 -4.48 10.13
CA LEU A 262 7.83 -3.58 10.88
C LEU A 262 7.17 -4.28 12.09
N ALA A 263 6.81 -5.56 11.95
CA ALA A 263 6.31 -6.37 13.07
C ALA A 263 7.43 -6.68 14.09
N THR A 264 8.69 -6.78 13.66
CA THR A 264 9.85 -6.90 14.56
C THR A 264 10.08 -5.63 15.36
N ILE A 265 9.94 -4.44 14.73
CA ILE A 265 10.02 -3.13 15.40
C ILE A 265 8.90 -3.01 16.43
N ARG A 266 7.65 -3.32 16.06
CA ARG A 266 6.52 -3.40 17.02
C ARG A 266 6.86 -4.32 18.20
N ALA A 267 7.27 -5.55 17.92
CA ALA A 267 7.60 -6.52 18.95
C ALA A 267 8.79 -6.09 19.83
N ASN A 268 9.71 -5.26 19.32
CA ASN A 268 10.80 -4.70 20.11
C ASN A 268 10.32 -3.66 21.12
N ILE A 269 9.37 -2.79 20.73
CA ILE A 269 8.76 -1.79 21.60
C ILE A 269 7.83 -2.48 22.63
N GLU A 270 7.03 -3.46 22.20
CA GLU A 270 6.09 -4.19 23.06
C GLU A 270 6.79 -4.98 24.18
N LYS A 271 8.01 -5.52 23.94
CA LYS A 271 8.86 -6.18 24.96
C LYS A 271 9.21 -5.29 26.15
N TRP A 272 9.16 -3.96 26.01
CA TRP A 272 9.44 -3.05 27.13
C TRP A 272 8.28 -3.00 28.14
N ASN A 273 7.06 -3.40 27.74
CA ASN A 273 5.88 -3.50 28.62
C ASN A 273 5.50 -2.16 29.31
N LEU A 274 5.56 -1.06 28.56
CA LEU A 274 5.34 0.32 29.07
C LEU A 274 3.96 0.92 28.73
N GLY A 275 3.16 0.27 27.87
CA GLY A 275 1.80 0.70 27.54
C GLY A 275 1.29 0.08 26.24
N THR A 276 0.41 0.80 25.51
CA THR A 276 -0.10 0.34 24.21
C THR A 276 0.72 0.93 23.07
N VAL A 277 1.39 0.10 22.27
CA VAL A 277 2.10 0.56 21.07
C VAL A 277 1.06 0.91 19.97
N PRO A 278 0.94 2.19 19.56
CA PRO A 278 -0.09 2.64 18.62
C PRO A 278 0.20 2.16 17.18
N GLU A 279 -0.79 2.28 16.28
CA GLU A 279 -0.74 1.79 14.89
C GLU A 279 0.16 2.66 13.98
N PHE A 280 1.47 2.68 14.24
CA PHE A 280 2.45 3.53 13.56
C PHE A 280 2.74 3.10 12.11
N GLU A 281 2.61 1.80 11.81
CA GLU A 281 3.01 1.20 10.54
C GLU A 281 2.25 1.77 9.33
N LYS A 282 1.01 2.27 9.53
CA LYS A 282 0.24 2.92 8.45
C LYS A 282 0.93 4.18 7.91
N TYR A 283 1.59 4.94 8.78
CA TYR A 283 2.33 6.15 8.40
C TYR A 283 3.71 5.80 7.82
N VAL A 284 4.42 4.83 8.40
CA VAL A 284 5.70 4.32 7.87
C VAL A 284 5.55 3.80 6.44
N ARG A 285 4.46 3.07 6.15
CA ARG A 285 4.08 2.66 4.78
C ARG A 285 3.74 3.83 3.89
N ASN A 286 2.88 4.74 4.36
CA ASN A 286 2.44 5.90 3.57
C ASN A 286 3.61 6.81 3.15
N PHE A 287 4.65 6.93 3.97
CA PHE A 287 5.86 7.69 3.66
C PHE A 287 6.51 7.20 2.35
N TRP A 288 6.78 5.89 2.21
CA TRP A 288 7.42 5.36 1.01
C TRP A 288 6.46 5.21 -0.17
N TYR A 289 5.19 4.89 0.09
CA TYR A 289 4.13 4.92 -0.93
C TYR A 289 4.03 6.29 -1.62
N THR A 290 4.14 7.37 -0.84
CA THR A 290 4.13 8.75 -1.35
C THR A 290 5.43 9.06 -2.09
N ASN A 291 6.59 8.76 -1.49
CA ASN A 291 7.91 8.96 -2.12
C ASN A 291 8.10 8.23 -3.45
N TYR A 292 7.43 7.09 -3.64
CA TYR A 292 7.50 6.29 -4.87
C TYR A 292 6.45 6.71 -5.93
N GLY A 293 5.57 7.66 -5.63
CA GLY A 293 4.47 8.08 -6.51
C GLY A 293 3.31 7.09 -6.59
N LEU A 294 3.27 6.07 -5.72
CA LEU A 294 2.20 5.07 -5.69
C LEU A 294 0.92 5.64 -5.06
N GLY A 295 1.07 6.51 -4.06
CA GLY A 295 -0.03 7.02 -3.23
C GLY A 295 -0.56 5.95 -2.27
N LYS A 296 -1.59 6.28 -1.49
CA LYS A 296 -2.19 5.32 -0.53
C LYS A 296 -2.71 4.06 -1.25
N CYS A 297 -2.53 2.90 -0.66
CA CYS A 297 -3.25 1.67 -1.04
C CYS A 297 -4.31 1.37 0.03
N ASP A 298 -5.57 1.23 -0.38
CA ASP A 298 -6.67 0.73 0.44
C ASP A 298 -7.76 0.06 -0.42
N ALA A 299 -8.95 -0.17 0.15
CA ALA A 299 -10.05 -0.83 -0.54
C ALA A 299 -10.57 -0.07 -1.78
N SER A 300 -10.33 1.24 -1.90
CA SER A 300 -10.76 2.05 -3.04
C SER A 300 -9.94 1.82 -4.31
N ASN A 301 -8.69 1.38 -4.18
CA ASN A 301 -7.77 1.09 -5.28
C ASN A 301 -7.14 -0.30 -5.21
N LYS A 302 -7.79 -1.27 -4.54
CA LYS A 302 -7.40 -2.68 -4.61
C LYS A 302 -7.33 -3.15 -6.07
N ALA A 303 -6.29 -3.90 -6.42
CA ALA A 303 -5.94 -4.32 -7.79
C ALA A 303 -5.44 -3.20 -8.72
N GLU A 304 -5.31 -1.95 -8.26
CA GLU A 304 -4.60 -0.91 -9.03
C GLU A 304 -3.13 -1.30 -9.19
N VAL A 305 -2.59 -1.14 -10.40
CA VAL A 305 -1.20 -1.41 -10.75
C VAL A 305 -0.50 -0.11 -11.16
N LYS A 306 0.68 0.15 -10.61
CA LYS A 306 1.50 1.35 -10.89
C LYS A 306 2.97 1.01 -11.07
N GLU A 307 3.68 1.80 -11.87
CA GLU A 307 5.15 1.84 -11.90
C GLU A 307 5.64 2.88 -10.88
N ALA A 308 6.60 2.51 -10.02
CA ALA A 308 7.17 3.43 -9.03
C ALA A 308 8.22 4.35 -9.65
N LEU A 309 8.09 5.66 -9.39
CA LEU A 309 8.89 6.73 -10.01
C LEU A 309 10.40 6.55 -9.78
N LYS A 310 10.81 6.18 -8.55
CA LYS A 310 12.22 6.17 -8.14
C LYS A 310 12.99 4.90 -8.57
N ASN A 311 12.33 3.74 -8.72
CA ASN A 311 13.03 2.45 -8.98
C ASN A 311 12.48 1.58 -10.13
N LYS A 312 11.48 2.07 -10.88
CA LYS A 312 10.83 1.38 -12.02
C LYS A 312 10.39 -0.05 -11.73
N GLY A 313 10.00 -0.33 -10.48
CA GLY A 313 9.27 -1.54 -10.14
C GLY A 313 7.79 -1.37 -10.46
N THR A 314 7.15 -2.44 -10.91
CA THR A 314 5.68 -2.52 -10.99
C THR A 314 5.13 -3.01 -9.66
N PHE A 315 4.14 -2.31 -9.10
CA PHE A 315 3.50 -2.59 -7.82
C PHE A 315 1.99 -2.75 -8.00
N CYS A 316 1.38 -3.68 -7.27
CA CYS A 316 -0.07 -3.86 -7.16
C CYS A 316 -0.54 -3.47 -5.75
N CYS A 317 -1.66 -2.75 -5.65
CA CYS A 317 -2.33 -2.53 -4.37
C CYS A 317 -3.11 -3.78 -3.95
N THR A 318 -2.73 -4.36 -2.81
CA THR A 318 -3.33 -5.58 -2.22
C THR A 318 -4.01 -5.25 -0.90
N VAL A 319 -4.68 -6.23 -0.28
CA VAL A 319 -5.20 -6.07 1.10
C VAL A 319 -4.10 -5.83 2.14
N ASN A 320 -2.84 -6.13 1.80
CA ASN A 320 -1.65 -5.95 2.63
C ASN A 320 -0.85 -4.68 2.29
N GLY A 321 -1.34 -3.83 1.38
CA GLY A 321 -0.61 -2.67 0.85
C GLY A 321 0.03 -2.91 -0.53
N TRP A 322 0.98 -2.05 -0.93
CA TRP A 322 1.64 -2.13 -2.24
C TRP A 322 2.69 -3.23 -2.35
N VAL A 323 2.43 -4.25 -3.16
CA VAL A 323 3.32 -5.41 -3.38
C VAL A 323 4.00 -5.29 -4.75
N ASN A 324 5.33 -5.39 -4.80
CA ASN A 324 6.10 -5.35 -6.05
C ASN A 324 5.98 -6.68 -6.80
N VAL A 325 5.29 -6.64 -7.95
CA VAL A 325 4.98 -7.78 -8.81
C VAL A 325 6.03 -8.03 -9.90
N SER A 326 7.00 -7.11 -10.04
CA SER A 326 8.09 -7.15 -11.05
C SER A 326 9.41 -7.73 -10.55
N LYS A 327 9.68 -7.63 -9.23
CA LYS A 327 10.97 -7.97 -8.58
C LYS A 327 10.78 -8.85 -7.32
N GLY A 328 9.59 -9.43 -7.13
CA GLY A 328 9.25 -10.25 -5.96
C GLY A 328 9.94 -11.62 -5.96
N LYS A 329 10.20 -12.17 -4.76
CA LYS A 329 10.64 -13.57 -4.60
C LYS A 329 9.44 -14.50 -4.70
N GLY A 330 9.31 -15.22 -5.81
CA GLY A 330 8.24 -16.20 -6.04
C GLY A 330 6.89 -15.61 -6.44
N TRP A 331 5.86 -16.45 -6.36
CA TRP A 331 4.47 -16.13 -6.64
C TRP A 331 3.73 -15.58 -5.40
N ARG A 332 2.64 -14.84 -5.61
CA ARG A 332 1.96 -14.07 -4.56
C ARG A 332 0.44 -14.24 -4.62
N TRP A 333 -0.06 -15.17 -3.82
CA TRP A 333 -1.49 -15.47 -3.66
C TRP A 333 -2.36 -14.33 -3.10
N ASP A 334 -1.74 -13.23 -2.62
CA ASP A 334 -2.43 -12.00 -2.20
C ASP A 334 -2.53 -10.92 -3.29
N VAL A 335 -1.94 -11.15 -4.46
CA VAL A 335 -2.10 -10.32 -5.66
C VAL A 335 -3.29 -10.87 -6.47
N PRO A 336 -4.28 -10.03 -6.84
CA PRO A 336 -5.46 -10.47 -7.59
C PRO A 336 -5.17 -10.66 -9.09
N LYS A 337 -5.93 -11.55 -9.75
CA LYS A 337 -5.73 -11.93 -11.16
C LYS A 337 -5.75 -10.75 -12.13
N GLU A 338 -6.57 -9.74 -11.85
CA GLU A 338 -6.70 -8.53 -12.65
C GLU A 338 -5.39 -7.73 -12.76
N ALA A 339 -4.52 -7.82 -11.74
CA ALA A 339 -3.22 -7.14 -11.71
C ALA A 339 -2.13 -7.81 -12.58
N HIS A 340 -2.45 -8.94 -13.21
CA HIS A 340 -1.57 -9.67 -14.12
C HIS A 340 -1.99 -9.56 -15.60
N LEU A 341 -3.13 -8.94 -15.89
CA LEU A 341 -3.58 -8.63 -17.24
C LEU A 341 -2.75 -7.48 -17.83
N ASN A 342 -2.26 -7.62 -19.06
CA ASN A 342 -1.58 -6.51 -19.76
C ASN A 342 -2.52 -5.30 -19.94
N PRO A 343 -2.25 -4.12 -19.32
CA PRO A 343 -3.16 -2.96 -19.36
C PRO A 343 -3.27 -2.30 -20.74
N ASN A 344 -2.41 -2.67 -21.69
CA ASN A 344 -2.43 -2.17 -23.06
C ASN A 344 -3.38 -2.97 -23.98
N ILE A 345 -3.98 -4.07 -23.49
CA ILE A 345 -4.88 -4.93 -24.25
C ILE A 345 -6.34 -4.59 -23.91
N ASN A 346 -7.17 -4.44 -24.95
CA ASN A 346 -8.62 -4.28 -24.80
C ASN A 346 -9.31 -5.65 -24.71
N TYR A 347 -9.51 -6.14 -23.50
CA TYR A 347 -10.17 -7.42 -23.24
C TYR A 347 -11.69 -7.36 -23.44
N GLY A 348 -12.23 -8.38 -24.10
CA GLY A 348 -13.65 -8.73 -24.02
C GLY A 348 -13.99 -9.40 -22.68
N THR A 349 -15.25 -9.80 -22.56
CA THR A 349 -15.77 -10.54 -21.39
C THR A 349 -16.65 -11.71 -21.81
N LEU A 350 -16.74 -12.70 -20.93
CA LEU A 350 -17.69 -13.81 -20.96
C LEU A 350 -18.26 -14.00 -19.57
N THR A 351 -19.57 -13.87 -19.40
CA THR A 351 -20.25 -14.30 -18.16
C THR A 351 -20.77 -15.71 -18.36
N ASP A 352 -20.35 -16.64 -17.50
CA ASP A 352 -20.86 -18.01 -17.48
C ASP A 352 -22.24 -18.03 -16.80
N SER A 353 -23.26 -18.51 -17.50
CA SER A 353 -24.63 -18.56 -17.01
C SER A 353 -24.87 -19.66 -15.96
N ARG A 354 -23.89 -20.55 -15.72
CA ARG A 354 -24.02 -21.70 -14.81
C ARG A 354 -23.73 -21.36 -13.35
N ASP A 355 -22.83 -20.38 -13.13
CA ASP A 355 -22.36 -19.90 -11.82
C ASP A 355 -22.35 -18.36 -11.67
N GLY A 356 -22.50 -17.61 -12.76
CA GLY A 356 -22.49 -16.13 -12.78
C GLY A 356 -21.09 -15.51 -12.83
N LEU A 357 -20.02 -16.31 -12.88
CA LEU A 357 -18.65 -15.79 -12.94
C LEU A 357 -18.38 -15.13 -14.30
N THR A 358 -17.70 -13.99 -14.27
CA THR A 358 -17.31 -13.25 -15.48
C THR A 358 -15.80 -13.33 -15.67
N TYR A 359 -15.41 -13.83 -16.84
CA TYR A 359 -14.03 -14.04 -17.28
C TYR A 359 -13.66 -13.01 -18.35
N LYS A 360 -12.40 -12.56 -18.36
CA LYS A 360 -11.83 -11.80 -19.49
C LYS A 360 -11.60 -12.70 -20.70
N THR A 361 -11.72 -12.13 -21.88
CA THR A 361 -11.48 -12.81 -23.16
C THR A 361 -10.65 -11.93 -24.10
N VAL A 362 -9.94 -12.55 -25.04
CA VAL A 362 -9.07 -11.85 -25.99
C VAL A 362 -9.17 -12.49 -27.38
N LYS A 363 -8.97 -11.71 -28.44
CA LYS A 363 -8.86 -12.23 -29.81
C LYS A 363 -7.38 -12.31 -30.20
N ILE A 364 -6.92 -13.49 -30.60
CA ILE A 364 -5.55 -13.76 -31.06
C ILE A 364 -5.65 -14.43 -32.43
N GLY A 365 -5.08 -13.81 -33.46
CA GLY A 365 -5.34 -14.22 -34.85
C GLY A 365 -6.84 -14.16 -35.16
N ASN A 366 -7.41 -15.27 -35.62
CA ASN A 366 -8.86 -15.43 -35.78
C ASN A 366 -9.59 -15.98 -34.55
N GLN A 367 -8.88 -16.62 -33.62
CA GLN A 367 -9.43 -17.30 -32.45
C GLN A 367 -9.81 -16.33 -31.32
N VAL A 368 -10.83 -16.65 -30.53
CA VAL A 368 -11.21 -15.89 -29.32
C VAL A 368 -11.05 -16.76 -28.08
N TRP A 369 -10.03 -16.44 -27.27
CA TRP A 369 -9.59 -17.20 -26.12
C TRP A 369 -10.11 -16.61 -24.82
N MET A 370 -10.27 -17.43 -23.77
CA MET A 370 -10.28 -16.94 -22.39
C MET A 370 -8.91 -16.35 -22.04
N ALA A 371 -8.89 -15.15 -21.45
CA ALA A 371 -7.71 -14.51 -20.88
C ALA A 371 -7.53 -14.84 -19.37
N GLU A 372 -8.51 -15.52 -18.76
CA GLU A 372 -8.49 -15.98 -17.38
C GLU A 372 -8.80 -17.48 -17.30
N ASN A 373 -8.33 -18.13 -16.24
CA ASN A 373 -8.53 -19.58 -16.03
C ASN A 373 -9.96 -19.88 -15.55
N LEU A 374 -10.57 -20.96 -16.03
CA LEU A 374 -11.91 -21.38 -15.62
C LEU A 374 -11.98 -21.71 -14.11
N ASN A 375 -13.04 -21.29 -13.44
CA ASN A 375 -13.28 -21.51 -12.00
C ASN A 375 -14.64 -22.18 -11.68
N TYR A 376 -15.30 -22.74 -12.70
CA TYR A 376 -16.56 -23.48 -12.55
C TYR A 376 -16.42 -24.69 -11.61
N ALA A 377 -17.32 -24.83 -10.63
CA ALA A 377 -17.17 -25.77 -9.51
C ALA A 377 -18.43 -26.58 -9.15
N ASP A 378 -19.52 -26.47 -9.90
CA ASP A 378 -20.81 -27.10 -9.56
C ASP A 378 -20.81 -28.62 -9.85
N SER A 379 -20.32 -29.39 -8.89
CA SER A 379 -20.35 -30.86 -8.93
C SER A 379 -21.74 -31.49 -8.75
N THR A 380 -22.80 -30.69 -8.56
CA THR A 380 -24.19 -31.18 -8.52
C THR A 380 -24.82 -31.19 -9.91
N LYS A 381 -24.57 -30.16 -10.73
CA LYS A 381 -24.94 -30.11 -12.15
C LYS A 381 -23.98 -30.86 -13.05
N THR A 382 -22.70 -30.95 -12.66
CA THR A 382 -21.63 -31.57 -13.47
C THR A 382 -20.86 -32.61 -12.64
N PRO A 383 -21.37 -33.86 -12.54
CA PRO A 383 -20.83 -34.88 -11.63
C PRO A 383 -19.35 -35.22 -11.84
N SER A 384 -18.79 -35.06 -13.05
CA SER A 384 -17.36 -35.27 -13.30
C SER A 384 -16.42 -34.34 -12.51
N LEU A 385 -16.92 -33.24 -11.93
CA LEU A 385 -16.13 -32.38 -11.03
C LEU A 385 -15.95 -32.98 -9.62
N LEU A 386 -16.76 -33.96 -9.23
CA LEU A 386 -16.80 -34.50 -7.87
C LEU A 386 -15.46 -35.18 -7.52
N LYS A 387 -14.78 -34.64 -6.49
CA LYS A 387 -13.42 -35.07 -6.06
C LYS A 387 -12.36 -34.99 -7.18
N ARG A 388 -12.56 -34.13 -8.18
CA ARG A 388 -11.65 -33.96 -9.35
C ARG A 388 -11.33 -32.52 -9.72
N SER A 389 -11.72 -31.57 -8.86
CA SER A 389 -11.34 -30.17 -9.03
C SER A 389 -10.98 -29.54 -7.69
N TRP A 390 -9.94 -28.69 -7.70
CA TRP A 390 -9.33 -28.12 -6.49
C TRP A 390 -8.84 -26.70 -6.74
N CYS A 391 -8.91 -25.86 -5.70
CA CYS A 391 -8.08 -24.66 -5.62
C CYS A 391 -6.66 -25.08 -5.20
N TYR A 392 -5.63 -24.32 -5.58
CA TYR A 392 -4.24 -24.64 -5.23
C TYR A 392 -4.05 -24.72 -3.71
N ASN A 393 -3.32 -25.74 -3.22
CA ASN A 393 -3.18 -26.08 -1.79
C ASN A 393 -4.52 -26.29 -1.03
N ASN A 394 -5.63 -26.54 -1.74
CA ASN A 394 -7.00 -26.58 -1.22
C ASN A 394 -7.49 -25.26 -0.56
N VAL A 395 -6.79 -24.14 -0.73
CA VAL A 395 -7.17 -22.84 -0.18
C VAL A 395 -8.18 -22.18 -1.12
N ALA A 396 -9.40 -21.89 -0.63
CA ALA A 396 -10.49 -21.37 -1.48
C ALA A 396 -10.11 -20.10 -2.25
N ALA A 397 -9.49 -19.11 -1.59
CA ALA A 397 -9.07 -17.85 -2.20
C ALA A 397 -8.06 -18.01 -3.36
N ASN A 398 -7.31 -19.12 -3.43
CA ASN A 398 -6.39 -19.38 -4.54
C ASN A 398 -7.13 -19.61 -5.86
N CYS A 399 -8.38 -20.09 -5.81
CA CYS A 399 -9.24 -20.17 -6.99
C CYS A 399 -9.57 -18.79 -7.59
N ASP A 400 -9.66 -17.75 -6.75
CA ASP A 400 -10.00 -16.40 -7.20
C ASP A 400 -8.83 -15.71 -7.94
N VAL A 401 -7.62 -16.26 -7.81
CA VAL A 401 -6.39 -15.75 -8.45
C VAL A 401 -5.97 -16.56 -9.67
N VAL A 402 -5.98 -17.90 -9.64
CA VAL A 402 -5.51 -18.73 -10.78
C VAL A 402 -6.61 -19.61 -11.37
N GLY A 403 -7.87 -19.39 -11.02
CA GLY A 403 -8.94 -20.33 -11.32
C GLY A 403 -8.72 -21.68 -10.64
N ARG A 404 -9.42 -22.70 -11.12
CA ARG A 404 -9.46 -24.03 -10.52
C ARG A 404 -8.62 -25.02 -11.33
N LEU A 405 -8.01 -25.96 -10.63
CA LEU A 405 -7.34 -27.11 -11.25
C LEU A 405 -8.35 -28.24 -11.41
N TYR A 406 -8.34 -28.90 -12.58
CA TYR A 406 -9.24 -30.00 -12.94
C TYR A 406 -8.42 -31.19 -13.41
N THR A 407 -8.81 -32.44 -13.10
CA THR A 407 -8.27 -33.58 -13.84
C THR A 407 -8.77 -33.56 -15.29
N TRP A 408 -8.07 -34.23 -16.20
CA TRP A 408 -8.53 -34.34 -17.59
C TRP A 408 -9.95 -34.93 -17.70
N ALA A 409 -10.26 -35.95 -16.90
CA ALA A 409 -11.59 -36.56 -16.83
C ALA A 409 -12.68 -35.59 -16.32
N ALA A 410 -12.33 -34.69 -15.38
CA ALA A 410 -13.21 -33.59 -15.01
C ALA A 410 -13.40 -32.62 -16.18
N ALA A 411 -12.31 -32.19 -16.83
CA ALA A 411 -12.35 -31.19 -17.87
C ALA A 411 -13.23 -31.59 -19.07
N ILE A 412 -13.17 -32.84 -19.53
CA ILE A 412 -14.00 -33.33 -20.65
C ILE A 412 -15.47 -33.62 -20.28
N ASP A 413 -15.86 -33.49 -19.00
CA ASP A 413 -17.14 -33.97 -18.46
C ASP A 413 -17.40 -35.46 -18.76
N SER A 414 -16.46 -36.33 -18.34
CA SER A 414 -16.42 -37.76 -18.63
C SER A 414 -17.73 -38.53 -18.38
N VAL A 415 -18.52 -38.13 -17.39
CA VAL A 415 -19.77 -38.78 -16.97
C VAL A 415 -20.91 -38.42 -17.93
N ALA A 416 -20.96 -37.19 -18.44
CA ALA A 416 -21.95 -36.79 -19.44
C ALA A 416 -21.70 -37.46 -20.81
N LEU A 417 -20.43 -37.73 -21.15
CA LEU A 417 -20.04 -38.31 -22.43
C LEU A 417 -20.26 -39.84 -22.54
N TYR A 418 -20.42 -40.57 -21.43
CA TYR A 418 -20.47 -42.05 -21.45
C TYR A 418 -21.89 -42.63 -21.32
N ASP A 419 -22.20 -43.66 -22.13
CA ASP A 419 -23.49 -44.37 -22.22
C ASP A 419 -24.71 -43.42 -22.22
N ALA A 420 -24.65 -42.38 -23.07
CA ALA A 420 -25.68 -41.34 -23.17
C ALA A 420 -26.08 -40.72 -21.82
N GLY A 421 -25.10 -40.47 -20.95
CA GLY A 421 -25.28 -39.88 -19.62
C GLY A 421 -25.66 -40.86 -18.51
N LYS A 422 -25.66 -42.18 -18.77
CA LYS A 422 -25.93 -43.22 -17.75
C LYS A 422 -24.67 -43.65 -16.99
N GLY A 423 -23.49 -43.41 -17.58
CA GLY A 423 -22.22 -43.31 -16.86
C GLY A 423 -21.52 -44.62 -16.46
N ILE A 424 -20.37 -44.88 -17.08
CA ILE A 424 -19.17 -45.36 -16.38
C ILE A 424 -18.01 -44.43 -16.78
N ASP A 425 -17.18 -44.10 -15.81
CA ASP A 425 -16.18 -43.05 -15.90
C ASP A 425 -14.95 -43.42 -16.75
N CYS A 426 -14.43 -42.45 -17.51
CA CYS A 426 -13.19 -42.55 -18.30
C CYS A 426 -12.15 -41.50 -17.85
N GLY A 427 -10.86 -41.78 -18.07
CA GLY A 427 -9.74 -41.07 -17.44
C GLY A 427 -8.49 -41.94 -17.41
N PHE A 428 -7.73 -41.90 -16.31
CA PHE A 428 -6.54 -42.75 -16.15
C PHE A 428 -6.86 -44.24 -16.37
N GLY A 429 -6.14 -44.89 -17.29
CA GLY A 429 -6.33 -46.28 -17.68
C GLY A 429 -7.65 -46.60 -18.41
N LYS A 430 -8.48 -45.60 -18.78
CA LYS A 430 -9.80 -45.80 -19.39
C LYS A 430 -10.10 -44.77 -20.48
N THR A 431 -10.21 -45.23 -21.73
CA THR A 431 -10.52 -44.35 -22.87
C THR A 431 -12.02 -44.05 -23.01
N CYS A 432 -12.33 -42.88 -23.57
CA CYS A 432 -13.65 -42.53 -24.11
C CYS A 432 -13.54 -42.31 -25.62
N THR A 433 -14.61 -42.60 -26.37
CA THR A 433 -14.78 -42.06 -27.72
C THR A 433 -15.25 -40.62 -27.58
N LEU A 434 -14.46 -39.67 -28.09
CA LEU A 434 -14.75 -38.24 -27.97
C LEU A 434 -15.27 -37.67 -29.30
N PRO A 435 -16.22 -36.71 -29.27
CA PRO A 435 -16.57 -35.93 -30.45
C PRO A 435 -15.37 -35.10 -30.95
N ALA A 436 -15.40 -34.68 -32.22
CA ALA A 436 -14.32 -33.91 -32.83
C ALA A 436 -14.02 -32.58 -32.11
N LYS A 437 -15.05 -31.99 -31.48
CA LYS A 437 -14.98 -30.84 -30.58
C LYS A 437 -15.64 -31.21 -29.26
N VAL A 438 -14.98 -30.95 -28.14
CA VAL A 438 -15.44 -31.30 -26.79
C VAL A 438 -15.73 -30.01 -26.01
N GLN A 439 -17.02 -29.71 -25.75
CA GLN A 439 -17.37 -28.64 -24.81
C GLN A 439 -16.81 -28.95 -23.41
N GLY A 440 -17.10 -30.14 -22.90
CA GLY A 440 -16.74 -30.54 -21.54
C GLY A 440 -17.26 -29.52 -20.52
N ILE A 441 -16.41 -29.11 -19.58
CA ILE A 441 -16.78 -28.12 -18.57
C ILE A 441 -16.74 -26.67 -19.04
N CYS A 442 -16.42 -26.38 -20.30
CA CYS A 442 -16.48 -25.02 -20.83
C CYS A 442 -17.92 -24.49 -20.90
N PRO A 443 -18.13 -23.16 -20.82
CA PRO A 443 -19.45 -22.55 -21.01
C PRO A 443 -20.01 -22.83 -22.41
N SER A 444 -21.33 -22.84 -22.59
CA SER A 444 -21.93 -23.09 -23.91
C SER A 444 -21.48 -22.04 -24.94
N GLY A 445 -21.13 -22.50 -26.15
CA GLY A 445 -20.48 -21.66 -27.17
C GLY A 445 -18.95 -21.57 -27.02
N TRP A 446 -18.36 -22.39 -26.14
CA TRP A 446 -16.92 -22.52 -25.90
C TRP A 446 -16.56 -24.00 -25.70
N HIS A 447 -15.32 -24.37 -25.97
CA HIS A 447 -14.84 -25.75 -25.92
C HIS A 447 -13.41 -25.86 -25.36
N LEU A 448 -13.05 -27.08 -24.97
CA LEU A 448 -11.65 -27.43 -24.67
C LEU A 448 -10.83 -27.41 -25.96
N PRO A 449 -9.72 -26.66 -26.04
CA PRO A 449 -8.93 -26.56 -27.27
C PRO A 449 -8.34 -27.91 -27.67
N THR A 450 -8.28 -28.19 -28.97
CA THR A 450 -7.53 -29.29 -29.56
C THR A 450 -6.06 -28.90 -29.75
N LYS A 451 -5.20 -29.90 -30.01
CA LYS A 451 -3.80 -29.68 -30.40
C LYS A 451 -3.67 -28.72 -31.61
N ALA A 452 -4.50 -28.87 -32.64
CA ALA A 452 -4.43 -28.04 -33.85
C ALA A 452 -4.74 -26.55 -33.57
N GLU A 453 -5.63 -26.29 -32.61
CA GLU A 453 -5.96 -24.93 -32.18
C GLU A 453 -4.83 -24.33 -31.32
N TRP A 454 -4.10 -25.13 -30.53
CA TRP A 454 -2.85 -24.71 -29.89
C TRP A 454 -1.73 -24.44 -30.90
N GLU A 455 -1.54 -25.29 -31.92
CA GLU A 455 -0.55 -25.09 -33.00
C GLU A 455 -0.87 -23.82 -33.83
N THR A 456 -2.15 -23.50 -34.00
CA THR A 456 -2.60 -22.22 -34.60
C THR A 456 -2.24 -21.05 -33.68
N LEU A 457 -2.54 -21.11 -32.38
CA LEU A 457 -2.14 -20.08 -31.42
C LEU A 457 -0.62 -19.84 -31.45
N PHE A 458 0.20 -20.90 -31.47
CA PHE A 458 1.66 -20.79 -31.57
C PHE A 458 2.09 -20.08 -32.85
N THR A 459 1.46 -20.39 -33.99
CA THR A 459 1.74 -19.76 -35.28
C THR A 459 1.44 -18.27 -35.25
N GLU A 460 0.29 -17.87 -34.69
CA GLU A 460 -0.13 -16.46 -34.53
C GLU A 460 0.80 -15.65 -33.61
N VAL A 461 1.48 -16.30 -32.64
CA VAL A 461 2.48 -15.65 -31.77
C VAL A 461 3.94 -15.86 -32.22
N GLY A 462 4.18 -16.24 -33.47
CA GLY A 462 5.52 -16.29 -34.08
C GLY A 462 6.30 -17.60 -33.89
N GLY A 463 5.66 -18.66 -33.39
CA GLY A 463 6.20 -20.02 -33.33
C GLY A 463 6.51 -20.52 -31.91
N GLU A 464 6.61 -21.85 -31.78
CA GLU A 464 6.77 -22.54 -30.48
C GLU A 464 7.95 -22.03 -29.64
N LEU A 465 9.06 -21.63 -30.27
CA LEU A 465 10.28 -21.18 -29.58
C LEU A 465 10.15 -19.84 -28.84
N THR A 466 9.17 -19.00 -29.21
CA THR A 466 8.92 -17.68 -28.61
C THR A 466 7.52 -17.53 -28.02
N ALA A 467 6.62 -18.47 -28.31
CA ALA A 467 5.23 -18.43 -27.87
C ALA A 467 5.09 -18.28 -26.36
N GLY A 468 5.90 -18.98 -25.56
CA GLY A 468 5.84 -18.88 -24.10
C GLY A 468 6.17 -17.48 -23.59
N LYS A 469 7.12 -16.78 -24.21
CA LYS A 469 7.44 -15.39 -23.86
C LYS A 469 6.28 -14.44 -24.14
N ILE A 470 5.50 -14.71 -25.18
CA ILE A 470 4.40 -13.83 -25.62
C ILE A 470 3.07 -14.15 -24.90
N LEU A 471 2.85 -15.40 -24.49
CA LEU A 471 1.63 -15.87 -23.82
C LEU A 471 1.66 -15.73 -22.27
N LYS A 472 2.85 -15.75 -21.65
CA LYS A 472 3.01 -15.54 -20.20
C LYS A 472 2.64 -14.10 -19.79
N SER A 473 2.01 -13.96 -18.62
CA SER A 473 1.75 -12.65 -17.99
C SER A 473 3.05 -11.84 -17.76
N GLN A 474 2.92 -10.52 -17.71
CA GLN A 474 4.04 -9.58 -17.48
C GLN A 474 4.64 -9.65 -16.07
N THR A 475 3.98 -10.36 -15.16
CA THR A 475 4.28 -10.44 -13.73
C THR A 475 3.94 -11.82 -13.16
N GLY A 476 4.58 -12.20 -12.06
CA GLY A 476 4.29 -13.42 -11.27
C GLY A 476 5.13 -14.65 -11.58
N TRP A 477 5.84 -14.71 -12.71
CA TRP A 477 6.69 -15.84 -13.12
C TRP A 477 8.10 -15.69 -12.53
N ASN A 478 8.24 -15.99 -11.24
CA ASN A 478 9.52 -15.83 -10.51
C ASN A 478 10.03 -17.18 -10.02
N TYR A 479 11.22 -17.61 -10.48
CA TYR A 479 11.81 -18.92 -10.18
C TYR A 479 13.28 -18.77 -9.77
N ASP A 480 13.73 -19.47 -8.73
CA ASP A 480 15.13 -19.40 -8.22
C ASP A 480 15.69 -17.98 -8.01
N GLY A 481 14.82 -17.01 -7.69
CA GLY A 481 15.16 -15.59 -7.58
C GLY A 481 15.35 -14.84 -8.91
N ARG A 482 15.02 -15.48 -10.04
CA ARG A 482 15.08 -14.97 -11.41
C ARG A 482 13.69 -14.58 -11.89
N ASN A 483 13.63 -13.58 -12.78
CA ASN A 483 12.42 -13.18 -13.49
C ASN A 483 12.27 -14.02 -14.77
N GLY A 484 11.13 -14.69 -14.91
CA GLY A 484 10.71 -15.51 -16.05
C GLY A 484 9.49 -14.98 -16.79
N ASN A 485 9.10 -13.73 -16.51
CA ASN A 485 7.88 -13.09 -17.02
C ASN A 485 7.82 -13.04 -18.55
N GLY A 486 6.59 -13.07 -19.05
CA GLY A 486 6.30 -12.80 -20.45
C GLY A 486 6.24 -11.32 -20.79
N THR A 487 5.94 -11.03 -22.04
CA THR A 487 5.51 -9.70 -22.50
C THR A 487 3.99 -9.53 -22.45
N ASP A 488 3.24 -10.64 -22.34
CA ASP A 488 1.79 -10.73 -22.56
C ASP A 488 1.34 -9.95 -23.81
N GLY A 489 2.12 -10.05 -24.89
CA GLY A 489 2.00 -9.19 -26.06
C GLY A 489 0.69 -9.34 -26.85
N VAL A 490 -0.08 -10.40 -26.55
CA VAL A 490 -1.38 -10.69 -27.15
C VAL A 490 -2.52 -10.82 -26.12
N GLY A 491 -2.27 -10.50 -24.84
CA GLY A 491 -3.27 -10.57 -23.76
C GLY A 491 -3.79 -11.97 -23.46
N PHE A 492 -2.95 -12.99 -23.63
CA PHE A 492 -3.31 -14.35 -23.19
C PHE A 492 -3.17 -14.48 -21.67
N SER A 493 -2.32 -13.68 -21.02
CA SER A 493 -2.21 -13.54 -19.56
C SER A 493 -2.11 -14.89 -18.84
N ALA A 494 -1.25 -15.80 -19.30
CA ALA A 494 -1.04 -17.07 -18.61
C ALA A 494 -0.35 -16.85 -17.27
N LEU A 495 -0.97 -17.36 -16.19
CA LEU A 495 -0.44 -17.35 -14.83
C LEU A 495 0.28 -18.67 -14.50
N PRO A 496 1.32 -18.66 -13.65
CA PRO A 496 2.02 -19.86 -13.24
C PRO A 496 1.25 -20.59 -12.13
N ALA A 497 0.11 -21.18 -12.51
CA ALA A 497 -0.84 -21.82 -11.59
C ALA A 497 -0.36 -23.17 -11.02
N GLY A 498 0.78 -23.69 -11.48
CA GLY A 498 1.27 -25.02 -11.15
C GLY A 498 0.31 -26.13 -11.58
N GLY A 499 0.26 -27.19 -10.77
CA GLY A 499 -0.69 -28.29 -10.87
C GLY A 499 -0.78 -29.10 -9.58
N ARG A 500 -1.59 -30.16 -9.60
CA ARG A 500 -1.75 -31.13 -8.51
C ARG A 500 -1.46 -32.53 -9.01
N GLY A 501 -0.67 -33.31 -8.28
CA GLY A 501 -0.39 -34.72 -8.58
C GLY A 501 -1.54 -35.65 -8.22
N GLY A 502 -1.45 -36.91 -8.68
CA GLY A 502 -2.39 -37.97 -8.33
C GLY A 502 -2.32 -38.41 -6.86
N ASP A 503 -1.14 -38.30 -6.26
CA ASP A 503 -0.89 -38.42 -4.81
C ASP A 503 -1.61 -37.33 -3.99
N GLY A 504 -1.86 -36.18 -4.62
CA GLY A 504 -2.51 -35.02 -4.05
C GLY A 504 -1.57 -33.91 -3.57
N GLY A 505 -0.26 -34.02 -3.84
CA GLY A 505 0.66 -32.90 -3.71
C GLY A 505 0.33 -31.80 -4.72
N PHE A 506 0.64 -30.55 -4.38
CA PHE A 506 0.59 -29.41 -5.30
C PHE A 506 2.02 -28.96 -5.61
N VAL A 507 2.29 -28.63 -6.88
CA VAL A 507 3.64 -28.30 -7.36
C VAL A 507 3.59 -27.21 -8.43
N GLY A 508 4.64 -26.40 -8.50
CA GLY A 508 4.93 -25.53 -9.64
C GLY A 508 4.34 -24.13 -9.60
N ASP A 509 3.67 -23.69 -8.54
CA ASP A 509 3.21 -22.30 -8.44
C ASP A 509 4.36 -21.29 -8.53
N GLY A 510 4.18 -20.25 -9.35
CA GLY A 510 5.25 -19.32 -9.72
C GLY A 510 6.25 -19.81 -10.76
N TYR A 511 6.33 -21.13 -11.00
CA TYR A 511 7.28 -21.73 -11.93
C TYR A 511 6.66 -22.15 -13.26
N ASN A 512 5.52 -22.85 -13.27
CA ASN A 512 4.91 -23.38 -14.49
C ASN A 512 3.38 -23.41 -14.46
N THR A 513 2.77 -23.73 -15.60
CA THR A 513 1.35 -24.06 -15.72
C THR A 513 1.12 -25.01 -16.88
N VAL A 514 0.00 -25.73 -16.85
CA VAL A 514 -0.52 -26.51 -17.98
C VAL A 514 -1.97 -26.14 -18.21
N PHE A 515 -2.36 -25.97 -19.48
CA PHE A 515 -3.74 -25.83 -19.91
C PHE A 515 -4.20 -27.08 -20.68
N LEU A 516 -5.20 -27.78 -20.14
CA LEU A 516 -5.67 -29.07 -20.67
C LEU A 516 -6.24 -28.95 -22.11
N SER A 517 -5.93 -29.94 -22.95
CA SER A 517 -6.55 -30.13 -24.27
C SER A 517 -7.65 -31.18 -24.24
N ALA A 518 -8.60 -31.10 -25.17
CA ALA A 518 -9.67 -32.07 -25.36
C ALA A 518 -9.18 -33.51 -25.64
N LYS A 519 -7.97 -33.70 -26.16
CA LYS A 519 -7.57 -34.97 -26.83
C LYS A 519 -6.40 -35.71 -26.17
N ILE A 520 -6.51 -37.04 -26.14
CA ILE A 520 -5.48 -38.00 -25.74
C ILE A 520 -4.55 -38.31 -26.93
N TYR A 521 -3.26 -38.49 -26.66
CA TYR A 521 -2.27 -39.06 -27.59
C TYR A 521 -1.61 -40.30 -26.97
N GLY A 522 -1.72 -41.45 -27.63
CA GLY A 522 -1.29 -42.75 -27.07
C GLY A 522 -2.27 -43.31 -26.02
N SER A 523 -1.82 -44.24 -25.18
CA SER A 523 -2.69 -44.92 -24.20
C SER A 523 -2.82 -44.22 -22.85
N ASN A 524 -1.80 -43.45 -22.44
CA ASN A 524 -1.63 -42.97 -21.06
C ASN A 524 -1.48 -41.44 -20.93
N ALA A 525 -1.54 -40.67 -22.02
CA ALA A 525 -1.26 -39.24 -22.01
C ALA A 525 -2.39 -38.41 -22.62
N CYS A 526 -3.06 -37.60 -21.80
CA CYS A 526 -3.67 -36.37 -22.30
C CYS A 526 -2.56 -35.35 -22.62
N SER A 527 -2.87 -34.40 -23.51
CA SER A 527 -1.96 -33.31 -23.83
C SER A 527 -2.49 -31.95 -23.36
N GLY A 528 -1.61 -30.95 -23.26
CA GLY A 528 -1.95 -29.59 -22.88
C GLY A 528 -0.81 -28.61 -23.15
N LEU A 529 -1.14 -27.32 -23.29
CA LEU A 529 -0.15 -26.25 -23.40
C LEU A 529 0.62 -26.14 -22.07
N TYR A 530 1.90 -26.47 -22.10
CA TYR A 530 2.86 -26.29 -21.01
C TYR A 530 3.65 -25.00 -21.19
N LEU A 531 3.73 -24.19 -20.13
CA LEU A 531 4.55 -22.98 -20.04
C LEU A 531 5.33 -22.99 -18.72
N ASP A 532 6.61 -22.63 -18.75
CA ASP A 532 7.47 -22.46 -17.58
C ASP A 532 8.19 -21.10 -17.54
N GLY A 533 8.69 -20.71 -16.37
CA GLY A 533 9.41 -19.45 -16.17
C GLY A 533 10.82 -19.41 -16.74
N LYS A 534 11.45 -20.57 -16.95
CA LYS A 534 12.87 -20.67 -17.34
C LYS A 534 13.08 -20.51 -18.85
N TYR A 535 12.15 -21.01 -19.67
CA TYR A 535 12.22 -20.95 -21.12
C TYR A 535 11.28 -19.90 -21.73
N GLU A 536 11.57 -19.53 -22.98
CA GLU A 536 10.78 -18.56 -23.76
C GLU A 536 9.84 -19.24 -24.77
N GLY A 537 9.97 -20.56 -24.95
CA GLY A 537 9.08 -21.35 -25.77
C GLY A 537 7.82 -21.84 -25.05
N ALA A 538 6.87 -22.34 -25.83
CA ALA A 538 5.73 -23.12 -25.37
C ALA A 538 5.90 -24.59 -25.81
N GLY A 539 5.30 -25.52 -25.06
CA GLY A 539 5.29 -26.94 -25.43
C GLY A 539 3.91 -27.56 -25.31
N LEU A 540 3.76 -28.75 -25.90
CA LEU A 540 2.60 -29.63 -25.67
C LEU A 540 3.08 -30.83 -24.84
N ASP A 541 2.84 -30.77 -23.53
CA ASP A 541 3.18 -31.85 -22.61
C ASP A 541 2.27 -33.07 -22.81
N ASN A 542 2.70 -34.25 -22.34
CA ASN A 542 2.04 -35.54 -22.54
C ASN A 542 2.13 -36.42 -21.28
N GLY A 543 1.53 -35.99 -20.16
CA GLY A 543 1.55 -36.73 -18.90
C GLY A 543 0.34 -36.57 -17.95
N CYS A 544 -0.70 -35.85 -18.35
CA CYS A 544 -1.63 -35.22 -17.38
C CYS A 544 -2.77 -36.07 -16.78
N MET A 545 -2.87 -37.39 -17.02
CA MET A 545 -4.14 -38.12 -16.75
C MET A 545 -4.55 -38.20 -15.26
N ASP A 546 -3.60 -38.43 -14.35
CA ASP A 546 -3.81 -38.42 -12.90
C ASP A 546 -3.60 -37.04 -12.25
N TYR A 547 -3.16 -36.05 -13.04
CA TYR A 547 -2.84 -34.71 -12.58
C TYR A 547 -4.05 -33.78 -12.73
N ALA A 548 -4.07 -32.70 -11.95
CA ALA A 548 -5.03 -31.62 -12.09
C ALA A 548 -4.33 -30.33 -12.53
N PHE A 549 -4.86 -29.71 -13.59
CA PHE A 549 -4.28 -28.55 -14.27
C PHE A 549 -5.35 -27.53 -14.65
N SER A 550 -4.93 -26.34 -15.11
CA SER A 550 -5.83 -25.26 -15.47
C SER A 550 -6.60 -25.56 -16.78
N VAL A 551 -7.73 -24.88 -16.96
CA VAL A 551 -8.52 -24.91 -18.20
C VAL A 551 -8.64 -23.51 -18.76
N ARG A 552 -8.38 -23.39 -20.07
CA ARG A 552 -8.65 -22.21 -20.90
C ARG A 552 -9.54 -22.65 -22.04
N CYS A 553 -10.74 -22.08 -22.11
CA CYS A 553 -11.67 -22.40 -23.19
C CYS A 553 -11.42 -21.52 -24.42
N LEU A 554 -11.61 -22.11 -25.59
CA LEU A 554 -11.64 -21.42 -26.88
C LEU A 554 -13.11 -21.25 -27.31
N LYS A 555 -13.47 -20.08 -27.86
CA LYS A 555 -14.83 -19.81 -28.33
C LYS A 555 -15.13 -20.60 -29.59
N ASP A 556 -16.37 -21.03 -29.75
CA ASP A 556 -16.85 -21.56 -31.03
C ASP A 556 -16.83 -20.53 -32.16
N GLU A 557 -16.33 -20.97 -33.32
CA GLU A 557 -16.57 -20.33 -34.61
C GLU A 557 -18.06 -20.41 -34.96
N SER A 558 -18.55 -19.37 -35.65
CA SER A 558 -19.98 -19.10 -35.89
C SER A 558 -20.40 -19.36 -37.34
#